data_AF-A0A4Q3RGP2-F1
#
_entry.id   AF-A0A4Q3RGP2-F1
#
_cell.length_a   1.000
_cell.length_b   1.000
_cell.length_c   1.000
_cell.angle_alpha   90.00
_cell.angle_beta   90.00
_cell.angle_gamma   90.00
#
_symmetry.space_group_name_H-M   'P 1'
#
loop_
_entity.id
_entity.type
_entity.pdbx_description
1 polymer ?
#
loop_
_entity_poly.entity_id
_entity_poly.type
_entity_poly.pdbx_seq_one_letter_code
_entity_poly.pdbx_strand_id
1 'polypeptide(L)'
;QADIIKQKLPTNNGGYLATKHGKTNKLVYEKLTSDHPIDLTRYQVLNCFSGRVGLINSGGESKGESDLQEAISTAVINKRAGGMGLILGRKAFQRPFADGVKFLNAIQDVYLDDSITIA
;
A
#
# COMPACT_ATOMS: atom_id res chain seq x y z
N GLN A 1 13.59 17.09 -4.76
CA GLN A 1 13.86 15.90 -3.91
C GLN A 1 12.55 15.55 -3.22
N ALA A 2 12.20 14.27 -3.10
CA ALA A 2 10.99 13.82 -2.41
C ALA A 2 11.37 12.77 -1.38
N ASP A 3 10.86 12.91 -0.16
CA ASP A 3 11.11 11.99 0.96
C ASP A 3 10.07 10.88 1.03
N ILE A 4 8.91 11.11 0.41
CA ILE A 4 7.76 10.21 0.40
C ILE A 4 7.19 10.12 -1.02
N ILE A 5 6.83 8.90 -1.44
CA ILE A 5 6.11 8.63 -2.68
C ILE A 5 4.75 8.06 -2.35
N LYS A 6 3.70 8.64 -2.95
CA LYS A 6 2.33 8.18 -2.79
C LYS A 6 1.91 7.35 -4.01
N GLN A 7 1.38 6.15 -3.77
CA GLN A 7 0.78 5.31 -4.81
C GLN A 7 -0.61 4.80 -4.42
N LYS A 8 -1.37 4.28 -5.39
CA LYS A 8 -2.52 3.40 -5.11
C LYS A 8 -2.00 1.98 -4.88
N LEU A 9 -2.65 1.22 -3.99
CA LEU A 9 -2.29 -0.19 -3.78
C LEU A 9 -2.40 -0.96 -5.12
N PRO A 10 -1.39 -1.76 -5.49
CA PRO A 10 -1.44 -2.52 -6.73
C PRO A 10 -2.43 -3.68 -6.61
N THR A 11 -3.15 -3.94 -7.69
CA THR A 11 -4.09 -5.06 -7.81
C THR A 11 -3.71 -6.02 -8.95
N ASN A 12 -2.61 -5.74 -9.64
CA ASN A 12 -2.09 -6.52 -10.76
C ASN A 12 -0.58 -6.27 -10.94
N ASN A 13 0.01 -6.98 -11.89
CA ASN A 13 1.39 -6.82 -12.32
C ASN A 13 1.50 -6.71 -13.85
N GLY A 14 2.73 -6.60 -14.38
CA GLY A 14 3.00 -6.58 -15.82
C GLY A 14 3.21 -5.18 -16.40
N GLY A 15 3.40 -4.15 -15.56
CA GLY A 15 3.56 -2.76 -16.00
C GLY A 15 4.65 -2.55 -17.07
N TYR A 16 5.84 -3.16 -16.91
CA TYR A 16 6.89 -3.06 -17.94
C TYR A 16 6.53 -3.77 -19.25
N LEU A 17 5.81 -4.91 -19.19
CA LEU A 17 5.37 -5.64 -20.39
C LEU A 17 4.33 -4.83 -21.17
N ALA A 18 3.39 -4.20 -20.46
CA ALA A 18 2.31 -3.42 -21.05
C ALA A 18 2.80 -2.08 -21.61
N THR A 19 3.62 -1.35 -20.85
CA THR A 19 4.07 0.00 -21.24
C THR A 19 5.31 0.00 -22.14
N LYS A 20 6.11 -1.09 -22.11
CA LYS A 20 7.41 -1.20 -22.79
C LYS A 20 8.40 -0.08 -22.42
N HIS A 21 8.18 0.60 -21.29
CA HIS A 21 9.06 1.65 -20.80
C HIS A 21 10.11 1.05 -19.87
N GLY A 22 11.34 0.88 -20.37
CA GLY A 22 12.47 0.30 -19.63
C GLY A 22 12.73 -1.17 -19.94
N LYS A 23 13.53 -1.82 -19.08
CA LYS A 23 13.96 -3.22 -19.27
C LYS A 23 13.44 -4.08 -18.14
N THR A 24 12.94 -5.25 -18.49
CA THR A 24 12.53 -6.28 -17.53
C THR A 24 12.92 -7.66 -18.08
N ASN A 25 12.94 -8.67 -17.21
CA ASN A 25 13.15 -10.06 -17.58
C ASN A 25 11.89 -10.86 -17.22
N LYS A 26 11.53 -11.85 -18.05
CA LYS A 26 10.39 -12.74 -17.78
C LYS A 26 10.43 -13.38 -16.37
N LEU A 27 11.64 -13.65 -15.85
CA LEU A 27 11.85 -14.23 -14.53
C LEU A 27 11.33 -13.33 -13.39
N VAL A 28 11.22 -12.01 -13.59
CA VAL A 28 10.60 -11.11 -12.60
C VAL A 28 9.17 -11.55 -12.33
N TYR A 29 8.43 -11.89 -13.39
CA TYR A 29 7.01 -12.27 -13.32
C TYR A 29 6.81 -13.76 -13.06
N GLU A 30 7.72 -14.61 -13.53
CA GLU A 30 7.61 -16.07 -13.38
C GLU A 30 8.15 -16.60 -12.03
N LYS A 31 9.11 -15.91 -11.40
CA LYS A 31 9.84 -16.44 -10.24
C LYS A 31 10.02 -15.47 -9.06
N LEU A 32 10.03 -14.16 -9.31
CA LEU A 32 10.39 -13.17 -8.29
C LEU A 32 9.20 -12.35 -7.78
N THR A 33 7.99 -12.68 -8.22
CA THR A 33 6.75 -12.04 -7.79
C THR A 33 5.63 -13.06 -7.86
N SER A 34 4.49 -12.75 -7.26
CA SER A 34 3.27 -13.55 -7.30
C SER A 34 2.06 -12.63 -7.32
N ASP A 35 0.86 -13.19 -7.48
CA ASP A 35 -0.39 -12.43 -7.35
C ASP A 35 -0.75 -12.13 -5.89
N HIS A 36 0.07 -12.54 -4.92
CA HIS A 36 -0.16 -12.22 -3.52
C HIS A 36 -0.04 -10.69 -3.29
N PRO A 37 -1.01 -10.03 -2.63
CA PRO A 37 -1.03 -8.57 -2.51
C PRO A 37 0.23 -7.95 -1.88
N ILE A 38 0.85 -8.66 -0.94
CA ILE A 38 2.10 -8.22 -0.30
C ILE A 38 3.26 -8.25 -1.32
N ASP A 39 3.32 -9.26 -2.18
CA ASP A 39 4.38 -9.38 -3.19
C ASP A 39 4.22 -8.33 -4.30
N LEU A 40 2.98 -8.07 -4.71
CA LEU A 40 2.66 -6.98 -5.64
C LEU A 40 3.08 -5.62 -5.06
N THR A 41 2.78 -5.39 -3.78
CA THR A 41 3.14 -4.14 -3.09
C THR A 41 4.65 -4.05 -2.85
N ARG A 42 5.33 -5.16 -2.58
CA ARG A 42 6.79 -5.20 -2.46
C ARG A 42 7.46 -4.89 -3.79
N TYR A 43 6.91 -5.40 -4.89
CA TYR A 43 7.37 -5.02 -6.23
C TYR A 43 7.14 -3.51 -6.48
N GLN A 44 6.06 -2.92 -5.98
CA GLN A 44 5.87 -1.46 -6.01
C GLN A 44 6.92 -0.71 -5.18
N VAL A 45 7.27 -1.17 -3.98
CA VAL A 45 8.38 -0.60 -3.17
C VAL A 45 9.70 -0.64 -3.93
N LEU A 46 10.03 -1.75 -4.59
CA LEU A 46 11.22 -1.88 -5.42
C LEU A 46 11.27 -0.83 -6.54
N ASN A 47 10.14 -0.59 -7.19
CA ASN A 47 10.00 0.43 -8.24
C ASN A 47 9.95 1.86 -7.69
N CYS A 48 9.73 2.05 -6.40
CA CYS A 48 9.79 3.34 -5.71
C CYS A 48 11.15 3.51 -5.00
N PHE A 49 12.23 3.43 -5.77
CA PHE A 49 13.61 3.56 -5.28
C PHE A 49 14.02 2.52 -4.22
N SER A 50 13.45 1.32 -4.29
CA SER A 50 13.81 0.20 -3.40
C SER A 50 13.74 0.56 -1.91
N GLY A 51 12.69 1.33 -1.53
CA GLY A 51 12.45 1.74 -0.16
C GLY A 51 13.34 2.89 0.35
N ARG A 52 14.28 3.39 -0.47
CA ARG A 52 15.12 4.55 -0.09
C ARG A 52 14.30 5.84 0.04
N VAL A 53 13.17 5.91 -0.66
CA VAL A 53 12.15 6.94 -0.52
C VAL A 53 10.89 6.25 0.01
N GLY A 54 10.30 6.78 1.08
CA GLY A 54 9.22 6.09 1.79
C GLY A 54 7.96 5.92 0.95
N LEU A 55 7.48 4.70 0.78
CA LEU A 55 6.22 4.44 0.07
C LEU A 55 5.02 4.55 1.02
N ILE A 56 4.04 5.36 0.65
CA ILE A 56 2.71 5.37 1.26
C ILE A 56 1.62 4.99 0.24
N ASN A 57 0.66 4.19 0.67
CA ASN A 57 -0.44 3.73 -0.18
C ASN A 57 -1.79 4.34 0.20
N SER A 58 -2.76 4.24 -0.70
CA SER A 58 -4.16 4.62 -0.46
C SER A 58 -5.11 3.46 -0.79
N GLY A 59 -6.09 3.21 0.07
CA GLY A 59 -7.08 2.12 -0.05
C GLY A 59 -8.31 2.45 -0.91
N GLY A 60 -8.17 3.27 -1.96
CA GLY A 60 -9.28 3.60 -2.87
C GLY A 60 -10.32 4.58 -2.31
N GLU A 61 -11.44 4.70 -3.03
CA GLU A 61 -12.54 5.62 -2.69
C GLU A 61 -13.40 5.09 -1.55
N SER A 62 -14.18 5.97 -0.90
CA SER A 62 -15.11 5.59 0.15
C SER A 62 -16.32 4.87 -0.45
N LYS A 63 -16.65 3.71 0.11
CA LYS A 63 -17.80 2.86 -0.25
C LYS A 63 -18.76 2.64 0.92
N GLY A 64 -18.51 3.31 2.06
CA GLY A 64 -19.35 3.21 3.25
C GLY A 64 -18.84 2.15 4.22
N GLU A 65 -19.65 1.12 4.48
CA GLU A 65 -19.45 0.18 5.58
C GLU A 65 -18.11 -0.58 5.52
N SER A 66 -17.62 -0.92 4.33
CA SER A 66 -16.35 -1.64 4.15
C SER A 66 -15.10 -0.79 4.34
N ASP A 67 -15.25 0.54 4.49
CA ASP A 67 -14.12 1.47 4.42
C ASP A 67 -13.02 1.15 5.44
N LEU A 68 -13.40 0.80 6.67
CA LEU A 68 -12.46 0.53 7.75
C LEU A 68 -11.68 -0.76 7.48
N GLN A 69 -12.39 -1.83 7.11
CA GLN A 69 -11.76 -3.12 6.77
C GLN A 69 -10.80 -2.98 5.59
N GLU A 70 -11.20 -2.26 4.55
CA GLU A 70 -10.35 -2.01 3.38
C GLU A 70 -9.11 -1.18 3.73
N ALA A 71 -9.27 -0.15 4.57
CA ALA A 71 -8.14 0.68 5.00
C ALA A 71 -7.16 -0.10 5.88
N ILE A 72 -7.66 -0.91 6.82
CA ILE A 72 -6.82 -1.79 7.66
C ILE A 72 -6.09 -2.79 6.78
N SER A 73 -6.80 -3.47 5.87
CA SER A 73 -6.18 -4.42 4.93
C SER A 73 -5.09 -3.75 4.10
N THR A 74 -5.34 -2.54 3.59
CA THR A 74 -4.35 -1.77 2.83
C THR A 74 -3.14 -1.41 3.69
N ALA A 75 -3.35 -0.98 4.94
CA ALA A 75 -2.27 -0.65 5.87
C ALA A 75 -1.41 -1.87 6.18
N VAL A 76 -2.03 -3.02 6.48
CA VAL A 76 -1.34 -4.28 6.74
C VAL A 76 -0.53 -4.71 5.53
N ILE A 77 -1.13 -4.73 4.33
CA ILE A 77 -0.42 -5.11 3.09
C ILE A 77 0.77 -4.18 2.85
N ASN A 78 0.59 -2.87 3.00
CA ASN A 78 1.67 -1.91 2.79
C ASN A 78 2.80 -2.08 3.80
N LYS A 79 2.49 -2.15 5.10
CA LYS A 79 3.50 -2.37 6.16
C LYS A 79 4.27 -3.66 5.91
N ARG A 80 3.54 -4.77 5.67
CA ARG A 80 4.17 -6.08 5.43
C ARG A 80 5.01 -6.12 4.16
N ALA A 81 4.78 -5.24 3.19
CA ALA A 81 5.58 -5.12 1.98
C ALA A 81 6.83 -4.23 2.14
N GLY A 82 6.97 -3.52 3.26
CA GLY A 82 8.05 -2.57 3.52
C GLY A 82 7.69 -1.10 3.24
N GLY A 83 6.40 -0.79 3.03
CA GLY A 83 5.91 0.59 2.99
C GLY A 83 5.77 1.21 4.37
N MET A 84 5.68 2.54 4.41
CA MET A 84 5.86 3.34 5.64
C MET A 84 4.60 4.04 6.15
N GLY A 85 3.47 3.93 5.44
CA GLY A 85 2.26 4.64 5.84
C GLY A 85 1.08 4.49 4.90
N LEU A 86 -0.08 4.95 5.37
CA LEU A 86 -1.30 5.01 4.59
C LEU A 86 -1.78 6.46 4.50
N ILE A 87 -2.19 6.90 3.30
CA ILE A 87 -2.88 8.18 3.13
C ILE A 87 -4.40 7.97 3.13
N LEU A 88 -5.09 8.77 3.94
CA LEU A 88 -6.54 8.75 4.07
C LEU A 88 -7.10 10.13 3.79
N GLY A 89 -8.20 10.16 3.03
CA GLY A 89 -8.96 11.37 2.73
C GLY A 89 -10.40 11.20 3.19
N ARG A 90 -11.33 11.21 2.23
CA ARG A 90 -12.78 11.07 2.47
C ARG A 90 -13.15 9.96 3.45
N LYS A 91 -12.47 8.80 3.36
CA LYS A 91 -12.66 7.68 4.29
C LYS A 91 -12.53 8.09 5.77
N ALA A 92 -11.62 8.97 6.14
CA ALA A 92 -11.46 9.40 7.54
C ALA A 92 -12.22 10.70 7.87
N PHE A 93 -12.37 11.60 6.90
CA PHE A 93 -12.86 12.97 7.17
C PHE A 93 -14.32 13.24 6.78
N GLN A 94 -14.98 12.36 6.02
CA GLN A 94 -16.40 12.49 5.66
C GLN A 94 -17.27 11.53 6.49
N ARG A 95 -17.13 11.60 7.82
CA ARG A 95 -17.88 10.83 8.82
C ARG A 95 -17.99 11.64 10.11
N PRO A 96 -18.80 11.22 11.10
CA PRO A 96 -18.80 11.87 12.42
C PRO A 96 -17.40 11.93 13.02
N PHE A 97 -17.05 13.04 13.68
CA PHE A 97 -15.69 13.30 14.16
C PHE A 97 -15.11 12.15 14.98
N ALA A 98 -15.88 11.63 15.94
CA ALA A 98 -15.47 10.52 16.79
C ALA A 98 -15.16 9.25 15.97
N ASP A 99 -15.90 9.00 14.90
CA ASP A 99 -15.65 7.86 14.01
C ASP A 99 -14.40 8.09 13.15
N GLY A 100 -14.15 9.33 12.73
CA GLY A 100 -12.92 9.73 12.03
C GLY A 100 -11.68 9.50 12.88
N VAL A 101 -11.72 9.91 14.16
CA VAL A 101 -10.64 9.67 15.12
C VAL A 101 -10.40 8.18 15.32
N LYS A 102 -11.45 7.39 15.57
CA LYS A 102 -11.33 5.92 15.70
C LYS A 102 -10.73 5.29 14.45
N PHE A 103 -11.13 5.75 13.27
CA PHE A 103 -10.61 5.27 12.00
C PHE A 103 -9.11 5.54 11.87
N LEU A 104 -8.66 6.76 12.19
CA LEU A 104 -7.25 7.13 12.14
C LEU A 104 -6.43 6.31 13.13
N ASN A 105 -6.91 6.15 14.36
CA ASN A 105 -6.24 5.36 15.38
C ASN A 105 -6.08 3.90 14.95
N ALA A 106 -7.12 3.28 14.39
CA ALA A 106 -7.04 1.89 13.90
C ALA A 106 -5.95 1.69 12.84
N ILE A 107 -5.69 2.71 12.01
CA ILE A 107 -4.60 2.64 11.03
C ILE A 107 -3.24 2.88 11.69
N GLN A 108 -3.15 3.79 12.66
CA GLN A 108 -1.94 4.00 13.44
C GLN A 108 -1.55 2.73 14.21
N ASP A 109 -2.52 2.04 14.81
CA ASP A 109 -2.33 0.78 15.53
C ASP A 109 -1.67 -0.28 14.63
N VAL A 110 -2.07 -0.39 13.36
CA VAL A 110 -1.40 -1.29 12.40
C VAL A 110 0.09 -0.96 12.25
N TYR A 111 0.48 0.32 12.19
CA TYR A 111 1.88 0.71 12.04
C TYR A 111 2.67 0.62 13.34
N LEU A 112 2.02 0.79 14.49
CA LEU A 112 2.62 0.66 15.82
C LEU A 112 2.69 -0.80 16.32
N ASP A 113 1.92 -1.72 15.73
CA ASP A 113 1.90 -3.13 16.13
C ASP A 113 3.14 -3.89 15.60
N ASP A 114 4.09 -4.15 16.49
CA ASP A 114 5.34 -4.86 16.18
C ASP A 114 5.14 -6.32 15.73
N SER A 115 3.96 -6.92 15.98
CA SER A 115 3.65 -8.26 15.47
C SER A 115 3.42 -8.30 13.96
N ILE A 116 3.11 -7.14 13.35
CA ILE A 116 2.93 -7.00 11.91
C ILE A 116 4.30 -6.73 11.28
N THR A 117 5.08 -7.79 11.10
CA THR A 117 6.42 -7.70 10.52
C THR A 117 6.40 -7.58 9.00
N ILE A 118 7.50 -7.08 8.45
CA ILE A 118 7.81 -7.24 7.02
C ILE A 118 7.83 -8.74 6.70
N ALA A 119 7.14 -9.13 5.62
CA ALA A 119 7.06 -10.51 5.15
C ALA A 119 8.28 -10.93 4.33
#